data_AF-A0A0X6ZVR1-F1
#
_entry.id   AF-A0A0X6ZVR1-F1
#
_cell.length_a   1.000
_cell.length_b   1.000
_cell.length_c   1.000
_cell.angle_alpha   90.00
_cell.angle_beta   90.00
_cell.angle_gamma   90.00
#
_symmetry.space_group_name_H-M   'P 1'
#
loop_
_entity.id
_entity.type
_entity.pdbx_description
1 polymer ?
#
loop_
_entity_poly.entity_id
_entity_poly.type
_entity_poly.pdbx_seq_one_letter_code
_entity_poly.pdbx_strand_id
1 'polypeptide(L)'
;MSNIIQHPSAIVAVKTHHLHDVDNDTKCRLHSGTVAMASITGEPMSRVRDAVRLNRHGAGWVDRRRAPAITKTHDDEIESTLRLLGYAGEWHDIKGRPTLAAYLKARTGIQQSHPCVVFMRNHRVAISGELFCDVTNNGLMVDIDRAPWRRKQVHRVFVLTHCIPATHIPSKTPSRVEPAHLTAEQKRRIKELDRLFREAVKAETGATRIKVTSTEVFIIRPADSGWTWCGARDGVVDSLLKLQQHGWIRGNTDEATAYRAMMGY
;
A
#
# COMPACT_ATOMS: atom_id res chain seq x y z
N MET A 1 -21.56 23.30 -38.05
CA MET A 1 -21.64 22.14 -37.14
C MET A 1 -20.36 21.34 -37.32
N SER A 2 -19.37 21.54 -36.45
CA SER A 2 -18.06 20.91 -36.59
C SER A 2 -18.11 19.50 -36.03
N ASN A 3 -18.02 18.51 -36.92
CA ASN A 3 -17.83 17.11 -36.56
C ASN A 3 -16.45 16.96 -35.92
N ILE A 4 -16.40 16.92 -34.58
CA ILE A 4 -15.22 16.50 -33.85
C ILE A 4 -15.14 14.99 -33.99
N ILE A 5 -14.32 14.52 -34.93
CA ILE A 5 -13.90 13.13 -34.99
C ILE A 5 -13.06 12.90 -33.72
N GLN A 6 -13.62 12.15 -32.75
CA GLN A 6 -12.86 11.67 -31.61
C GLN A 6 -11.78 10.71 -32.14
N HIS A 7 -10.54 11.19 -32.18
CA HIS A 7 -9.39 10.31 -32.37
C HIS A 7 -9.33 9.31 -31.21
N PRO A 8 -9.06 8.03 -31.47
CA PRO A 8 -8.87 7.04 -30.41
C PRO A 8 -7.75 7.53 -29.50
N SER A 9 -8.10 7.76 -28.23
CA SER A 9 -7.18 8.26 -27.21
C SER A 9 -5.91 7.42 -27.22
N ALA A 10 -4.76 8.09 -27.28
CA ALA A 10 -3.44 7.46 -27.20
C ALA A 10 -3.45 6.39 -26.11
N ILE A 11 -3.06 5.16 -26.45
CA ILE A 11 -2.90 4.07 -25.49
C ILE A 11 -1.86 4.54 -24.48
N VAL A 12 -2.32 4.98 -23.31
CA VAL A 12 -1.45 5.48 -22.25
C VAL A 12 -0.57 4.31 -21.80
N ALA A 13 0.75 4.48 -21.83
CA ALA A 13 1.66 3.45 -21.34
C ALA A 13 1.45 3.21 -19.83
N VAL A 14 1.58 1.96 -19.38
CA VAL A 14 1.53 1.64 -17.95
C VAL A 14 2.68 2.35 -17.24
N LYS A 15 2.39 3.04 -16.13
CA LYS A 15 3.42 3.70 -15.33
C LYS A 15 4.27 2.67 -14.60
N THR A 16 5.50 2.48 -15.07
CA THR A 16 6.51 1.62 -14.44
C THR A 16 7.09 2.26 -13.18
N HIS A 17 7.58 1.46 -12.23
CA HIS A 17 8.20 1.92 -10.98
C HIS A 17 7.32 2.86 -10.15
N HIS A 18 6.00 2.69 -10.30
CA HIS A 18 5.02 3.58 -9.72
C HIS A 18 3.88 2.78 -9.12
N LEU A 19 3.43 3.24 -7.95
CA LEU A 19 2.21 2.85 -7.29
C LEU A 19 1.54 4.13 -6.76
N HIS A 20 0.34 3.99 -6.23
CA HIS A 20 -0.40 5.04 -5.54
C HIS A 20 -0.62 4.66 -4.09
N ASP A 21 -0.60 5.65 -3.20
CA ASP A 21 -1.23 5.50 -1.89
C ASP A 21 -2.73 5.28 -2.12
N VAL A 22 -3.29 4.30 -1.43
CA VAL A 22 -4.71 3.97 -1.54
C VAL A 22 -5.55 5.07 -0.90
N ASP A 23 -6.44 5.67 -1.69
CA ASP A 23 -7.50 6.53 -1.18
C ASP A 23 -8.68 5.67 -0.73
N ASN A 24 -8.78 5.44 0.58
CA ASN A 24 -9.95 4.78 1.16
C ASN A 24 -11.03 5.81 1.48
N ASP A 25 -11.72 6.28 0.44
CA ASP A 25 -12.89 7.18 0.51
C ASP A 25 -14.14 6.51 1.09
N THR A 26 -13.99 5.32 1.68
CA THR A 26 -15.07 4.54 2.28
C THR A 26 -14.79 4.28 3.76
N LYS A 27 -15.85 4.12 4.56
CA LYS A 27 -15.75 3.65 5.95
C LYS A 27 -15.50 2.13 6.07
N CYS A 28 -15.21 1.45 4.97
CA CYS A 28 -15.12 0.00 4.95
C CYS A 28 -13.66 -0.47 5.12
N ARG A 29 -13.51 -1.62 5.77
CA ARG A 29 -12.22 -2.29 5.96
C ARG A 29 -11.53 -2.56 4.62
N LEU A 30 -10.21 -2.36 4.60
CA LEU A 30 -9.36 -2.68 3.46
C LEU A 30 -9.18 -4.19 3.30
N HIS A 31 -9.26 -4.67 2.05
CA HIS A 31 -9.02 -6.06 1.68
C HIS A 31 -7.86 -6.13 0.67
N SER A 32 -7.04 -7.17 0.77
CA SER A 32 -5.74 -7.25 0.09
C SER A 32 -5.83 -7.13 -1.43
N GLY A 33 -6.78 -7.83 -2.05
CA GLY A 33 -7.04 -7.71 -3.49
C GLY A 33 -7.44 -6.29 -3.92
N THR A 34 -8.36 -5.64 -3.19
CA THR A 34 -8.83 -4.29 -3.54
C THR A 34 -7.78 -3.22 -3.27
N VAL A 35 -6.95 -3.39 -2.24
CA VAL A 35 -5.81 -2.50 -1.98
C VAL A 35 -4.78 -2.60 -3.10
N ALA A 36 -4.45 -3.82 -3.55
CA ALA A 36 -3.51 -3.99 -4.65
C ALA A 36 -4.04 -3.29 -5.92
N MET A 37 -5.31 -3.46 -6.27
CA MET A 37 -5.93 -2.80 -7.42
C MET A 37 -5.96 -1.27 -7.27
N ALA A 38 -6.39 -0.74 -6.11
CA ALA A 38 -6.42 0.69 -5.86
C ALA A 38 -5.02 1.33 -5.94
N SER A 39 -4.01 0.67 -5.36
CA SER A 39 -2.64 1.16 -5.39
C SER A 39 -2.06 1.17 -6.80
N ILE A 40 -2.37 0.17 -7.62
CA ILE A 40 -1.89 0.11 -9.00
C ILE A 40 -2.60 1.16 -9.87
N THR A 41 -3.92 1.27 -9.76
CA THR A 41 -4.73 2.09 -10.67
C THR A 41 -4.81 3.56 -10.26
N GLY A 42 -4.57 3.87 -8.98
CA GLY A 42 -4.79 5.20 -8.40
C GLY A 42 -6.27 5.52 -8.16
N GLU A 43 -7.17 4.58 -8.41
CA GLU A 43 -8.60 4.76 -8.26
C GLU A 43 -9.02 4.71 -6.77
N PRO A 44 -10.03 5.50 -6.36
CA PRO A 44 -10.53 5.45 -5.00
C PRO A 44 -11.16 4.08 -4.69
N MET A 45 -11.11 3.69 -3.42
CA MET A 45 -11.58 2.37 -2.97
C MET A 45 -13.07 2.12 -3.30
N SER A 46 -13.91 3.16 -3.30
CA SER A 46 -15.31 3.07 -3.75
C SER A 46 -15.41 2.55 -5.18
N ARG A 47 -14.68 3.15 -6.12
CA ARG A 47 -14.68 2.80 -7.54
C ARG A 47 -14.09 1.41 -7.80
N VAL A 48 -13.01 1.05 -7.09
CA VAL A 48 -12.46 -0.30 -7.16
C VAL A 48 -13.48 -1.34 -6.69
N ARG A 49 -14.19 -1.08 -5.58
CA ARG A 49 -15.23 -2.01 -5.11
C ARG A 49 -16.42 -2.08 -6.06
N ASP A 50 -16.80 -0.97 -6.69
CA ASP A 50 -17.87 -0.95 -7.68
C ASP A 50 -17.49 -1.73 -8.95
N ALA A 51 -16.22 -1.66 -9.37
CA ALA A 51 -15.70 -2.51 -10.44
C ALA A 51 -15.76 -4.00 -10.08
N VAL A 52 -15.39 -4.36 -8.85
CA VAL A 52 -15.54 -5.75 -8.36
C VAL A 52 -17.01 -6.17 -8.34
N ARG A 53 -17.93 -5.29 -7.93
CA ARG A 53 -19.38 -5.57 -7.94
C ARG A 53 -19.91 -5.77 -9.36
N LEU A 54 -19.49 -4.92 -10.30
CA LEU A 54 -19.81 -5.08 -11.71
C LEU A 54 -19.34 -6.43 -12.23
N ASN A 55 -18.09 -6.81 -11.96
CA ASN A 55 -17.54 -8.10 -12.36
C ASN A 55 -18.31 -9.29 -11.75
N ARG A 56 -18.63 -9.24 -10.45
CA ARG A 56 -19.23 -10.36 -9.72
C ARG A 56 -20.75 -10.49 -9.89
N HIS A 57 -21.44 -9.37 -10.07
CA HIS A 57 -22.90 -9.31 -9.98
C HIS A 57 -23.57 -8.70 -11.21
N GLY A 58 -22.80 -8.28 -12.22
CA GLY A 58 -23.29 -7.57 -13.39
C GLY A 58 -23.80 -6.16 -13.06
N ALA A 59 -24.17 -5.39 -14.08
CA ALA A 59 -24.60 -3.99 -13.92
C ALA A 59 -25.79 -3.82 -12.95
N GLY A 60 -26.70 -4.80 -12.88
CA GLY A 60 -27.87 -4.78 -12.00
C GLY A 60 -27.56 -4.84 -10.49
N TRP A 61 -26.29 -4.87 -10.08
CA TRP A 61 -25.94 -4.73 -8.66
C TRP A 61 -26.41 -3.40 -8.07
N VAL A 62 -26.50 -2.35 -8.89
CA VAL A 62 -26.96 -1.01 -8.48
C VAL A 62 -28.45 -0.98 -8.14
N ASP A 63 -29.25 -1.95 -8.60
CA ASP A 63 -30.68 -2.02 -8.32
C ASP A 63 -30.98 -2.70 -6.97
N ARG A 64 -29.99 -3.38 -6.39
CA ARG A 64 -30.16 -4.07 -5.12
C ARG A 64 -30.37 -3.08 -3.98
N ARG A 65 -31.24 -3.40 -3.01
CA ARG A 65 -31.49 -2.54 -1.83
C ARG A 65 -30.22 -2.08 -1.11
N ARG A 66 -29.20 -2.94 -1.02
CA ARG A 66 -27.88 -2.63 -0.45
C ARG A 66 -26.79 -3.05 -1.42
N ALA A 67 -25.73 -2.24 -1.54
CA ALA A 67 -24.55 -2.60 -2.32
C ALA A 67 -23.94 -3.89 -1.74
N PRO A 68 -23.65 -4.91 -2.57
CA PRO A 68 -23.01 -6.14 -2.09
C PRO A 68 -21.67 -5.85 -1.40
N ALA A 69 -21.40 -6.52 -0.28
CA ALA A 69 -20.15 -6.36 0.44
C ALA A 69 -19.01 -7.08 -0.29
N ILE A 70 -17.87 -6.41 -0.44
CA ILE A 70 -16.66 -6.99 -1.04
C ILE A 70 -15.66 -7.28 0.07
N THR A 71 -15.66 -8.53 0.54
CA THR A 71 -14.83 -8.99 1.67
C THR A 71 -13.61 -9.81 1.26
N LYS A 72 -13.61 -10.34 0.03
CA LYS A 72 -12.54 -11.14 -0.58
C LYS A 72 -12.58 -10.98 -2.10
N THR A 73 -11.44 -11.20 -2.75
CA THR A 73 -11.30 -11.16 -4.21
C THR A 73 -10.50 -12.39 -4.67
N HIS A 74 -11.07 -13.15 -5.60
CA HIS A 74 -10.42 -14.29 -6.25
C HIS A 74 -9.43 -13.83 -7.32
N ASP A 75 -8.56 -14.73 -7.76
CA ASP A 75 -7.45 -14.36 -8.66
C ASP A 75 -7.96 -13.88 -10.02
N ASP A 76 -8.89 -14.62 -10.61
CA ASP A 76 -9.53 -14.28 -11.90
C ASP A 76 -10.40 -13.01 -11.80
N GLU A 77 -10.93 -12.73 -10.61
CA GLU A 77 -11.67 -11.49 -10.36
C GLU A 77 -10.75 -10.27 -10.38
N ILE A 78 -9.49 -10.40 -9.97
CA ILE A 78 -8.53 -9.29 -9.99
C ILE A 78 -8.19 -8.91 -11.43
N GLU A 79 -7.88 -9.87 -12.30
CA GLU A 79 -7.64 -9.58 -13.72
C GLU A 79 -8.86 -8.92 -14.37
N SER A 80 -10.04 -9.51 -14.19
CA SER A 80 -11.28 -9.01 -14.80
C SER A 80 -11.63 -7.61 -14.29
N THR A 81 -11.42 -7.35 -13.00
CA THR A 81 -11.65 -6.02 -12.41
C THR A 81 -10.61 -5.00 -12.90
N LEU A 82 -9.34 -5.38 -13.03
CA LEU A 82 -8.31 -4.51 -13.59
C LEU A 82 -8.62 -4.14 -15.05
N ARG A 83 -9.15 -5.08 -15.85
CA ARG A 83 -9.62 -4.80 -17.21
C ARG A 83 -10.74 -3.75 -17.22
N LEU A 84 -11.73 -3.88 -16.32
CA LEU A 84 -12.79 -2.87 -16.19
C LEU A 84 -12.22 -1.48 -15.83
N LEU A 85 -11.15 -1.44 -15.03
CA LEU A 85 -10.45 -0.20 -14.64
C LEU A 85 -9.45 0.30 -15.71
N GLY A 86 -9.39 -0.33 -16.88
CA GLY A 86 -8.55 0.11 -18.00
C GLY A 86 -7.13 -0.46 -17.99
N TYR A 87 -6.89 -1.58 -17.32
CA TYR A 87 -5.57 -2.22 -17.25
C TYR A 87 -5.62 -3.68 -17.69
N ALA A 88 -4.68 -4.08 -18.51
CA ALA A 88 -4.50 -5.46 -18.95
C ALA A 88 -3.05 -5.92 -18.73
N GLY A 89 -2.87 -7.23 -18.68
CA GLY A 89 -1.62 -7.83 -18.25
C GLY A 89 -1.53 -9.32 -18.53
N GLU A 90 -0.42 -9.90 -18.07
CA GLU A 90 -0.05 -11.28 -18.30
C GLU A 90 0.14 -12.01 -16.97
N TRP A 91 -0.24 -13.29 -16.97
CA TRP A 91 -0.02 -14.17 -15.83
C TRP A 91 1.34 -14.85 -15.93
N HIS A 92 2.10 -14.77 -14.84
CA HIS A 92 3.38 -15.46 -14.68
C HIS A 92 3.29 -16.44 -13.51
N ASP A 93 3.37 -17.73 -13.82
CA ASP A 93 3.46 -18.78 -12.80
C ASP A 93 4.89 -18.87 -12.25
N ILE A 94 5.01 -18.82 -10.92
CA ILE A 94 6.33 -18.79 -10.27
C ILE A 94 6.72 -20.20 -9.83
N LYS A 95 7.61 -20.82 -10.62
CA LYS A 95 8.17 -22.15 -10.34
C LYS A 95 8.91 -22.18 -9.00
N GLY A 96 8.85 -23.31 -8.30
CA GLY A 96 9.54 -23.52 -7.02
C GLY A 96 8.93 -22.79 -5.83
N ARG A 97 7.92 -21.93 -6.04
CA ARG A 97 7.20 -21.19 -4.98
C ARG A 97 8.14 -20.50 -3.99
N PRO A 98 9.05 -19.64 -4.48
CA PRO A 98 10.01 -18.93 -3.64
C PRO A 98 9.28 -18.09 -2.59
N THR A 99 9.98 -17.79 -1.51
CA THR A 99 9.49 -16.78 -0.56
C THR A 99 9.39 -15.41 -1.24
N LEU A 100 8.51 -14.54 -0.75
CA LEU A 100 8.38 -13.18 -1.26
C LEU A 100 9.75 -12.47 -1.27
N ALA A 101 10.55 -12.58 -0.21
CA ALA A 101 11.89 -11.99 -0.21
C ALA A 101 12.79 -12.51 -1.34
N ALA A 102 12.77 -13.82 -1.60
CA ALA A 102 13.56 -14.42 -2.67
C ALA A 102 13.05 -14.00 -4.04
N TYR A 103 11.73 -13.98 -4.24
CA TYR A 103 11.11 -13.49 -5.46
C TYR A 103 11.46 -12.03 -5.75
N LEU A 104 11.34 -11.14 -4.76
CA LEU A 104 11.61 -9.71 -4.95
C LEU A 104 13.08 -9.43 -5.26
N LYS A 105 14.02 -10.25 -4.75
CA LYS A 105 15.45 -10.15 -5.08
C LYS A 105 15.77 -10.70 -6.48
N ALA A 106 15.04 -11.71 -6.94
CA ALA A 106 15.34 -12.44 -8.18
C ALA A 106 14.58 -11.94 -9.40
N ARG A 107 13.48 -11.20 -9.23
CA ARG A 107 12.68 -10.67 -10.36
C ARG A 107 13.51 -9.72 -11.21
N THR A 108 13.30 -9.78 -12.52
CA THR A 108 13.97 -8.96 -13.53
C THR A 108 12.97 -8.52 -14.60
N GLY A 109 13.39 -7.61 -15.48
CA GLY A 109 12.59 -7.18 -16.64
C GLY A 109 11.23 -6.62 -16.24
N ILE A 110 10.17 -7.05 -16.93
CA ILE A 110 8.81 -6.53 -16.71
C ILE A 110 8.26 -6.82 -15.32
N GLN A 111 8.64 -7.93 -14.68
CA GLN A 111 8.24 -8.23 -13.30
C GLN A 111 8.89 -7.32 -12.26
N GLN A 112 10.02 -6.69 -12.62
CA GLN A 112 10.67 -5.69 -11.79
C GLN A 112 10.09 -4.30 -12.06
N SER A 113 9.97 -3.89 -13.32
CA SER A 113 9.61 -2.52 -13.68
C SER A 113 8.11 -2.22 -13.66
N HIS A 114 7.25 -3.17 -14.03
CA HIS A 114 5.83 -2.91 -14.17
C HIS A 114 5.07 -3.14 -12.85
N PRO A 115 3.94 -2.46 -12.65
CA PRO A 115 3.02 -2.78 -11.58
C PRO A 115 2.58 -4.25 -11.67
N CYS A 116 2.67 -4.95 -10.56
CA CYS A 116 2.29 -6.35 -10.46
C CYS A 116 1.40 -6.58 -9.25
N VAL A 117 0.43 -7.48 -9.40
CA VAL A 117 -0.24 -8.11 -8.26
C VAL A 117 0.46 -9.43 -7.97
N VAL A 118 1.01 -9.58 -6.77
CA VAL A 118 1.68 -10.81 -6.33
C VAL A 118 0.73 -11.64 -5.48
N PHE A 119 0.58 -12.91 -5.83
CA PHE A 119 -0.36 -13.83 -5.21
C PHE A 119 0.35 -14.77 -4.24
N MET A 120 -0.03 -14.69 -2.96
CA MET A 120 0.46 -15.52 -1.87
C MET A 120 -0.73 -16.20 -1.18
N ARG A 121 -1.07 -17.43 -1.59
CA ARG A 121 -2.22 -18.24 -1.12
C ARG A 121 -3.51 -17.41 -0.90
N ASN A 122 -3.72 -16.86 0.30
CA ASN A 122 -4.92 -16.09 0.66
C ASN A 122 -4.70 -14.57 0.69
N HIS A 123 -3.56 -14.09 0.19
CA HIS A 123 -3.13 -12.70 0.27
C HIS A 123 -2.65 -12.20 -1.09
N ARG A 124 -2.85 -10.91 -1.36
CA ARG A 124 -2.43 -10.24 -2.59
C ARG A 124 -1.79 -8.91 -2.25
N VAL A 125 -0.71 -8.57 -2.91
CA VAL A 125 0.03 -7.32 -2.67
C VAL A 125 0.36 -6.66 -4.00
N ALA A 126 0.45 -5.34 -4.01
CA ALA A 126 0.94 -4.59 -5.16
C ALA A 126 2.43 -4.32 -5.02
N ILE A 127 3.17 -4.49 -6.11
CA ILE A 127 4.58 -4.09 -6.23
C ILE A 127 4.79 -3.37 -7.55
N SER A 128 5.75 -2.46 -7.63
CA SER A 128 6.26 -1.89 -8.88
C SER A 128 7.63 -1.29 -8.63
N GLY A 129 8.67 -1.75 -9.32
CA GLY A 129 10.05 -1.41 -8.98
C GLY A 129 10.37 -1.76 -7.53
N GLU A 130 10.93 -0.79 -6.81
CA GLU A 130 11.26 -0.87 -5.38
C GLU A 130 10.08 -0.46 -4.47
N LEU A 131 8.86 -0.36 -5.00
CA LEU A 131 7.66 0.01 -4.24
C LEU A 131 6.81 -1.21 -3.88
N PHE A 132 6.22 -1.16 -2.70
CA PHE A 132 5.31 -2.17 -2.16
C PHE A 132 4.08 -1.52 -1.52
N CYS A 133 2.89 -2.09 -1.74
CA CYS A 133 1.64 -1.67 -1.11
C CYS A 133 0.76 -2.87 -0.72
N ASP A 134 0.22 -2.84 0.50
CA ASP A 134 -0.65 -3.87 1.07
C ASP A 134 -1.56 -3.29 2.17
N VAL A 135 -2.51 -4.09 2.67
CA VAL A 135 -3.37 -3.75 3.79
C VAL A 135 -2.60 -3.57 5.10
N THR A 136 -1.47 -4.26 5.29
CA THR A 136 -0.70 -4.19 6.55
C THR A 136 0.03 -2.86 6.76
N ASN A 137 0.31 -2.15 5.68
CA ASN A 137 0.81 -0.77 5.64
C ASN A 137 -0.35 0.22 5.38
N ASN A 138 -1.59 -0.19 5.67
CA ASN A 138 -2.78 0.64 5.54
C ASN A 138 -3.01 1.21 4.13
N GLY A 139 -2.52 0.51 3.09
CA GLY A 139 -2.59 0.98 1.71
C GLY A 139 -1.60 2.11 1.37
N LEU A 140 -0.62 2.39 2.23
CA LEU A 140 0.43 3.37 1.95
C LEU A 140 1.61 2.71 1.25
N MET A 141 2.15 3.35 0.22
CA MET A 141 3.34 2.85 -0.44
C MET A 141 4.54 2.89 0.50
N VAL A 142 5.28 1.80 0.54
CA VAL A 142 6.55 1.70 1.26
C VAL A 142 7.62 1.15 0.33
N ASP A 143 8.87 1.36 0.73
CA ASP A 143 10.01 0.70 0.13
C ASP A 143 9.87 -0.83 0.28
N ILE A 144 10.21 -1.55 -0.77
CA ILE A 144 10.09 -2.99 -0.85
C ILE A 144 10.92 -3.74 0.18
N ASP A 145 12.00 -3.16 0.68
CA ASP A 145 12.76 -3.75 1.78
C ASP A 145 11.98 -3.80 3.08
N ARG A 146 10.98 -2.92 3.21
CA ARG A 146 10.02 -2.87 4.32
C ARG A 146 8.81 -3.76 4.09
N ALA A 147 8.74 -4.47 2.96
CA ALA A 147 7.62 -5.35 2.64
C ALA A 147 7.40 -6.36 3.80
N PRO A 148 6.18 -6.44 4.36
CA PRO A 148 5.78 -7.54 5.22
C PRO A 148 5.69 -8.84 4.41
N TRP A 149 5.37 -9.94 5.09
CA TRP A 149 5.14 -11.24 4.43
C TRP A 149 6.35 -11.82 3.69
N ARG A 150 7.57 -11.33 3.94
CA ARG A 150 8.83 -11.78 3.30
C ARG A 150 9.05 -13.29 3.24
N ARG A 151 8.48 -14.05 4.20
CA ARG A 151 8.59 -15.52 4.28
C ARG A 151 7.44 -16.27 3.60
N LYS A 152 6.36 -15.59 3.18
CA LYS A 152 5.24 -16.22 2.49
C LYS A 152 5.65 -16.61 1.07
N GLN A 153 5.12 -17.72 0.59
CA GLN A 153 5.42 -18.21 -0.75
C GLN A 153 4.63 -17.45 -1.79
N VAL A 154 5.31 -17.09 -2.87
CA VAL A 154 4.69 -16.53 -4.08
C VAL A 154 4.29 -17.70 -4.98
N HIS A 155 3.05 -17.72 -5.43
CA HIS A 155 2.55 -18.75 -6.34
C HIS A 155 2.44 -18.24 -7.77
N ARG A 156 1.92 -17.04 -7.91
CA ARG A 156 1.60 -16.43 -9.20
C ARG A 156 1.77 -14.93 -9.12
N VAL A 157 2.00 -14.31 -10.27
CA VAL A 157 2.10 -12.87 -10.41
C VAL A 157 1.31 -12.47 -11.64
N PHE A 158 0.50 -11.42 -11.50
CA PHE A 158 -0.15 -10.77 -12.63
C PHE A 158 0.60 -9.47 -12.91
N VAL A 159 1.25 -9.38 -14.07
CA VAL A 159 2.08 -8.25 -14.49
C VAL A 159 1.25 -7.39 -15.43
N LEU A 160 1.05 -6.11 -15.12
CA LEU A 160 0.30 -5.22 -16.00
C LEU A 160 1.21 -4.75 -17.13
N THR A 161 0.81 -4.98 -18.38
CA THR A 161 1.66 -4.71 -19.56
C THR A 161 1.15 -3.56 -20.42
N HIS A 162 -0.14 -3.27 -20.41
CA HIS A 162 -0.73 -2.20 -21.21
C HIS A 162 -2.01 -1.63 -20.58
N CYS A 163 -2.32 -0.37 -20.90
CA CYS A 163 -3.62 0.20 -20.59
C CYS A 163 -4.59 -0.06 -21.75
N ILE A 164 -5.85 -0.25 -21.41
CA ILE A 164 -6.98 -0.41 -22.34
C ILE A 164 -8.06 0.62 -21.99
N PRO A 165 -9.02 0.91 -22.89
CA PRO A 165 -10.15 1.77 -22.54
C PRO A 165 -10.87 1.25 -21.29
N ALA A 166 -10.98 2.10 -20.27
CA ALA A 166 -11.72 1.76 -19.06
C ALA A 166 -13.21 1.60 -19.37
N THR A 167 -13.84 0.62 -18.73
CA THR A 167 -15.27 0.38 -18.86
C THR A 167 -16.05 1.34 -17.96
N HIS A 168 -17.24 1.75 -18.40
CA HIS A 168 -18.14 2.48 -17.53
C HIS A 168 -18.56 1.61 -16.34
N ILE A 169 -18.17 2.00 -15.13
CA ILE A 169 -18.50 1.31 -13.89
C ILE A 169 -19.72 2.00 -13.29
N PRO A 170 -20.90 1.36 -13.27
CA PRO A 170 -22.07 1.94 -12.63
C PRO A 170 -21.81 2.00 -11.12
N SER A 171 -22.30 3.05 -10.48
CA SER A 171 -22.14 3.27 -9.04
C SER A 171 -23.48 3.67 -8.45
N LYS A 172 -23.76 3.23 -7.22
CA LYS A 172 -24.79 3.88 -6.40
C LYS A 172 -24.14 5.11 -5.80
N THR A 173 -24.75 6.29 -5.93
CA THR A 173 -24.26 7.53 -5.31
C THR A 173 -23.77 7.23 -3.90
N PRO A 174 -22.45 7.19 -3.67
CA PRO A 174 -21.95 6.92 -2.34
C PRO A 174 -22.35 8.12 -1.49
N SER A 175 -22.71 7.89 -0.24
CA SER A 175 -22.37 8.87 0.78
C SER A 175 -20.84 8.93 0.79
N ARG A 176 -20.27 9.73 -0.13
CA ARG A 176 -18.87 10.12 -0.09
C ARG A 176 -18.73 10.78 1.25
N VAL A 177 -18.17 10.04 2.19
CA VAL A 177 -17.58 10.67 3.36
C VAL A 177 -16.49 11.50 2.73
N GLU A 178 -16.56 12.83 2.87
CA GLU A 178 -15.39 13.66 2.58
C GLU A 178 -14.21 12.90 3.17
N PRO A 179 -13.26 12.45 2.32
CA PRO A 179 -12.10 11.80 2.87
C PRO A 179 -11.58 12.77 3.92
N ALA A 180 -11.17 12.26 5.08
CA ALA A 180 -10.23 13.02 5.88
C ALA A 180 -8.98 13.11 5.00
N HIS A 181 -9.02 13.98 3.98
CA HIS A 181 -7.97 14.23 3.04
C HIS A 181 -6.95 14.92 3.91
N LEU A 182 -6.06 14.09 4.45
CA LEU A 182 -4.71 14.55 4.69
C LEU A 182 -4.28 15.15 3.35
N THR A 183 -4.20 16.49 3.29
CA THR A 183 -3.69 17.22 2.15
C THR A 183 -2.33 16.62 1.76
N ALA A 184 -1.87 16.85 0.53
CA ALA A 184 -0.53 16.39 0.12
C ALA A 184 0.54 16.83 1.13
N GLU A 185 0.36 18.01 1.72
CA GLU A 185 1.17 18.55 2.80
C GLU A 185 1.02 17.77 4.12
N GLN A 186 -0.19 17.42 4.54
CA GLN A 186 -0.41 16.58 5.73
C GLN A 186 0.14 15.16 5.55
N LYS A 187 0.02 14.55 4.37
CA LYS A 187 0.65 13.26 4.05
C LYS A 187 2.17 13.35 4.09
N ARG A 188 2.74 14.40 3.50
CA ARG A 188 4.18 14.69 3.55
C ARG A 188 4.65 14.87 5.00
N ARG A 189 3.89 15.62 5.80
CA ARG A 189 4.14 15.84 7.22
C ARG A 189 4.12 14.53 8.00
N ILE A 190 3.14 13.66 7.78
CA ILE A 190 3.07 12.35 8.44
C ILE A 190 4.26 11.47 8.07
N LYS A 191 4.64 11.45 6.78
CA LYS A 191 5.81 10.69 6.30
C LYS A 191 7.10 11.20 6.94
N GLU A 192 7.25 12.51 7.01
CA GLU A 192 8.40 13.16 7.64
C GLU A 192 8.45 12.87 9.14
N LEU A 193 7.30 12.91 9.81
CA LEU A 193 7.18 12.64 11.22
C LEU A 193 7.47 11.16 11.55
N ASP A 194 7.02 10.21 10.71
CA ASP A 194 7.42 8.79 10.83
C ASP A 194 8.92 8.58 10.57
N ARG A 195 9.52 9.35 9.66
CA ARG A 195 10.97 9.31 9.40
C ARG A 195 11.76 9.79 10.63
N LEU A 196 11.46 11.00 11.10
CA LEU A 196 12.12 11.63 12.25
C LEU A 196 11.94 10.80 13.52
N PHE A 197 10.74 10.25 13.75
CA PHE A 197 10.50 9.35 14.89
C PHE A 197 11.44 8.15 14.87
N ARG A 198 11.64 7.53 13.70
CA ARG A 198 12.51 6.36 13.56
C ARG A 198 13.98 6.71 13.69
N GLU A 199 14.39 7.84 13.13
CA GLU A 199 15.76 8.37 13.26
C GLU A 199 16.10 8.64 14.72
N ALA A 200 15.20 9.33 15.44
CA ALA A 200 15.33 9.58 16.87
C ALA A 200 15.46 8.29 17.67
N VAL A 201 14.57 7.32 17.46
CA VAL A 201 14.66 6.03 18.18
C VAL A 201 15.97 5.31 17.85
N LYS A 202 16.44 5.33 16.61
CA LYS A 202 17.71 4.69 16.25
C LYS A 202 18.90 5.37 16.92
N ALA A 203 18.94 6.70 16.92
CA ALA A 203 20.00 7.49 17.55
C ALA A 203 20.06 7.22 19.06
N GLU A 204 18.91 7.23 19.73
CA GLU A 204 18.80 6.99 21.18
C GLU A 204 19.18 5.55 21.59
N THR A 205 18.86 4.56 20.75
CA THR A 205 19.02 3.14 21.09
C THR A 205 20.23 2.46 20.47
N GLY A 206 20.95 3.15 19.58
CA GLY A 206 22.03 2.58 18.77
C GLY A 206 21.55 1.48 17.80
N ALA A 207 20.26 1.49 17.46
CA ALA A 207 19.65 0.44 16.65
C ALA A 207 19.98 0.61 15.16
N THR A 208 20.33 -0.50 14.50
CA THR A 208 20.49 -0.53 13.03
C THR A 208 19.14 -0.63 12.34
N ARG A 209 18.18 -1.35 12.94
CA ARG A 209 16.83 -1.56 12.39
C ARG A 209 15.75 -1.25 13.42
N ILE A 210 14.64 -0.70 12.93
CA ILE A 210 13.46 -0.40 13.74
C ILE A 210 12.20 -0.91 13.03
N LYS A 211 11.32 -1.54 13.79
CA LYS A 211 9.97 -1.95 13.39
C LYS A 211 9.00 -1.22 14.30
N VAL A 212 8.13 -0.41 13.69
CA VAL A 212 7.08 0.31 14.41
C VAL A 212 5.76 -0.23 13.91
N THR A 213 4.95 -0.74 14.82
CA THR A 213 3.59 -1.20 14.57
C THR A 213 2.60 -0.08 14.93
N SER A 214 1.30 -0.35 14.87
CA SER A 214 0.29 0.60 15.34
C SER A 214 0.46 0.94 16.83
N THR A 215 0.96 0.00 17.64
CA THR A 215 0.95 0.10 19.12
C THR A 215 2.31 -0.09 19.77
N GLU A 216 3.30 -0.63 19.07
CA GLU A 216 4.57 -1.08 19.66
C GLU A 216 5.78 -0.77 18.78
N VAL A 217 6.94 -0.57 19.42
CA VAL A 217 8.23 -0.32 18.80
C VAL A 217 9.20 -1.44 19.15
N PHE A 218 9.88 -1.97 18.12
CA PHE A 218 10.92 -2.99 18.24
C PHE A 218 12.18 -2.53 17.52
N ILE A 219 13.34 -2.92 18.04
CA ILE A 219 14.65 -2.55 17.50
C ILE A 219 15.55 -3.77 17.32
N ILE A 220 16.59 -3.62 16.49
CA ILE A 220 17.74 -4.53 16.41
C ILE A 220 19.00 -3.67 16.50
N ARG A 221 19.86 -3.96 17.46
CA ARG A 221 21.20 -3.37 17.59
C ARG A 221 22.25 -4.29 16.94
N PRO A 222 23.48 -3.80 16.67
CA PRO A 222 24.52 -4.61 16.05
C PRO A 222 24.80 -5.95 16.76
N ALA A 223 24.64 -5.99 18.08
CA ALA A 223 24.88 -7.19 18.89
C ALA A 223 23.62 -8.07 19.10
N ASP A 224 22.43 -7.62 18.69
CA ASP A 224 21.19 -8.34 18.93
C ASP A 224 21.00 -9.47 17.90
N SER A 225 20.65 -10.68 18.36
CA SER A 225 20.33 -11.83 17.49
C SER A 225 18.88 -11.82 16.96
N GLY A 226 18.06 -10.88 17.42
CA GLY A 226 16.64 -10.80 17.10
C GLY A 226 16.02 -9.45 17.44
N TRP A 227 14.70 -9.34 17.25
CA TRP A 227 13.95 -8.12 17.58
C TRP A 227 13.82 -7.97 19.09
N THR A 228 14.32 -6.86 19.61
CA THR A 228 14.16 -6.46 21.01
C THR A 228 12.99 -5.50 21.12
N TRP A 229 12.07 -5.75 22.05
CA TRP A 229 10.97 -4.83 22.33
C TRP A 229 11.50 -3.56 23.01
N CYS A 230 11.18 -2.42 22.43
CA CYS A 230 11.63 -1.11 22.91
C CYS A 230 10.56 -0.40 23.77
N GLY A 231 9.28 -0.74 23.58
CA GLY A 231 8.16 -0.17 24.33
C GLY A 231 6.89 0.00 23.50
N ALA A 232 5.81 0.40 24.17
CA ALA A 232 4.59 0.87 23.50
C ALA A 232 4.88 2.15 22.70
N ARG A 233 4.27 2.28 21.53
CA ARG A 233 4.51 3.41 20.62
C ARG A 233 4.26 4.76 21.29
N ASP A 234 3.14 4.90 21.99
CA ASP A 234 2.78 6.15 22.65
C ASP A 234 3.75 6.47 23.80
N GLY A 235 4.21 5.44 24.52
CA GLY A 235 5.23 5.61 25.57
C GLY A 235 6.58 6.06 24.99
N VAL A 236 7.00 5.49 23.86
CA VAL A 236 8.23 5.90 23.17
C VAL A 236 8.13 7.34 22.64
N VAL A 237 6.96 7.72 22.09
CA VAL A 237 6.70 9.11 21.70
C VAL A 237 6.82 10.03 22.91
N ASP A 238 6.19 9.67 24.04
CA ASP A 238 6.24 10.48 25.25
C ASP A 238 7.67 10.65 25.78
N SER A 239 8.49 9.59 25.75
CA SER A 239 9.90 9.64 26.12
C SER A 239 10.73 10.56 25.22
N LEU A 240 10.47 10.54 23.90
CA LEU A 240 11.13 11.45 22.96
C LEU A 240 10.72 12.91 23.16
N LEU A 241 9.49 13.16 23.60
CA LEU A 241 8.97 14.51 23.82
C LEU A 241 9.41 15.11 25.17
N LYS A 242 9.45 14.30 26.24
CA LYS A 242 9.55 14.80 27.62
C LYS A 242 10.95 14.80 28.26
N LEU A 243 12.03 14.58 27.49
CA LEU A 243 13.41 14.53 28.01
C LEU A 243 13.52 13.68 29.28
N GLN A 244 13.42 12.35 29.13
CA GLN A 244 13.45 11.46 30.29
C GLN A 244 14.88 11.22 30.79
N GLN A 245 15.08 11.31 32.10
CA GLN A 245 16.38 11.07 32.75
C GLN A 245 16.75 9.57 32.81
N HIS A 246 15.77 8.67 32.72
CA HIS A 246 15.95 7.22 32.84
C HIS A 246 15.13 6.47 31.78
N GLY A 247 15.74 5.46 31.16
CA GLY A 247 15.15 4.69 30.06
C GLY A 247 16.10 4.55 28.88
N TRP A 248 15.69 3.72 27.91
CA TRP A 248 16.45 3.49 26.66
C TRP A 248 16.33 4.65 25.67
N ILE A 249 15.34 5.52 25.88
CA ILE A 249 15.06 6.69 25.04
C ILE A 249 15.00 7.88 25.98
N ARG A 250 16.00 8.75 25.88
CA ARG A 250 16.15 9.93 26.74
C ARG A 250 15.66 11.20 26.04
N GLY A 251 15.66 11.21 24.71
CA GLY A 251 15.21 12.34 23.90
C GLY A 251 16.25 13.45 23.77
N ASN A 252 17.53 13.12 24.01
CA ASN A 252 18.64 14.07 24.08
C ASN A 252 19.48 14.14 22.80
N THR A 253 19.16 13.31 21.80
CA THR A 253 19.84 13.32 20.51
C THR A 253 19.36 14.46 19.61
N ASP A 254 20.18 14.85 18.64
CA ASP A 254 19.81 15.87 17.65
C ASP A 254 18.58 15.41 16.83
N GLU A 255 18.49 14.11 16.55
CA GLU A 255 17.36 13.49 15.86
C GLU A 255 16.07 13.54 16.71
N ALA A 256 16.16 13.29 18.02
CA ALA A 256 15.03 13.46 18.93
C ALA A 256 14.59 14.93 19.02
N THR A 257 15.54 15.87 18.93
CA THR A 257 15.27 17.30 18.89
C THR A 257 14.55 17.70 17.59
N ALA A 258 14.99 17.17 16.44
CA ALA A 258 14.31 17.38 15.17
C ALA A 258 12.88 16.81 15.17
N TYR A 259 12.68 15.64 15.78
CA TYR A 259 11.35 15.05 15.96
C TYR A 259 10.44 15.93 16.83
N ARG A 260 10.95 16.45 17.96
CA ARG A 260 10.21 17.36 18.85
C ARG A 260 9.82 18.67 18.16
N ALA A 261 10.75 19.30 17.46
CA ALA A 261 10.47 20.52 16.71
C ALA A 261 9.33 20.33 15.69
N MET A 262 9.30 19.18 15.01
CA MET A 262 8.22 18.85 14.05
C MET A 262 6.85 18.61 14.73
N MET A 263 6.87 18.12 15.97
CA MET A 263 5.71 17.96 16.84
C MET A 263 5.24 19.27 17.49
N GLY A 264 6.04 20.35 17.41
CA GLY A 264 5.73 21.66 17.97
C GLY A 264 6.17 21.84 19.43
N TYR A 265 7.19 21.10 19.87
CA TYR A 265 7.81 21.17 21.20
C TYR A 265 9.23 21.73 21.15
#